data_AF-A0A1G1N0E8-F1
#
_entry.id   AF-A0A1G1N0E8-F1
#
_cell.length_a   1.000
_cell.length_b   1.000
_cell.length_c   1.000
_cell.angle_alpha   90.00
_cell.angle_beta   90.00
_cell.angle_gamma   90.00
#
_symmetry.space_group_name_H-M   'P 1'
#
loop_
_entity.id
_entity.type
_entity.pdbx_description
1 polymer ?
#
loop_
_entity_poly.entity_id
_entity_poly.type
_entity_poly.pdbx_seq_one_letter_code
_entity_poly.pdbx_strand_id
1 'polypeptide(L)'
;MVRHRIASYNQQSQRYVKYTSDAEYVIPENIETDEGAKKIFLDIWDAALTAYNKLISNGVSREDARYVLPNASTTKIIVTMNARELLHFFELRTCLRAQWEIRGLAKKMLLLVRDICPTIFADSGPSCFRGPCLEGDMRCD
;
A
#
# COMPACT_ATOMS: atom_id res chain seq x y z
N MET A 1 2.49 5.73 -0.16
CA MET A 1 2.44 6.03 -1.61
C MET A 1 2.26 7.52 -1.85
N VAL A 2 1.08 8.09 -1.61
CA VAL A 2 0.68 9.49 -1.92
C VAL A 2 1.44 10.62 -1.22
N ARG A 3 2.40 10.29 -0.34
CA ARG A 3 3.29 11.26 0.32
C ARG A 3 4.48 11.68 -0.55
N HIS A 4 4.70 10.99 -1.67
CA HIS A 4 5.65 11.39 -2.70
C HIS A 4 4.99 12.44 -3.59
N ARG A 5 5.31 13.71 -3.35
CA ARG A 5 4.51 14.85 -3.87
C ARG A 5 4.75 15.14 -5.34
N ILE A 6 5.92 14.78 -5.88
CA ILE A 6 6.30 15.09 -7.27
C ILE A 6 5.85 13.92 -8.18
N ALA A 7 4.56 13.62 -8.12
CA ALA A 7 3.92 12.53 -8.85
C ALA A 7 2.45 12.85 -9.12
N SER A 8 1.87 12.22 -10.14
CA SER A 8 0.44 12.30 -10.44
C SER A 8 -0.26 11.03 -10.00
N TYR A 9 -1.45 11.18 -9.41
CA TYR A 9 -2.22 10.08 -8.83
C TYR A 9 -3.65 10.08 -9.34
N ASN A 10 -4.15 8.90 -9.70
CA ASN A 10 -5.57 8.65 -9.88
C ASN A 10 -5.95 7.44 -9.03
N GLN A 11 -6.71 7.67 -7.96
CA GLN A 11 -7.05 6.65 -6.99
C GLN A 11 -8.54 6.34 -7.04
N GLN A 12 -8.87 5.06 -6.92
CA GLN A 12 -10.23 4.58 -6.78
C GLN A 12 -10.93 5.24 -5.60
N SER A 13 -12.01 5.96 -5.88
CA SER A 13 -12.78 6.65 -4.86
C SER A 13 -13.72 5.69 -4.13
N GLN A 14 -13.56 5.60 -2.82
CA GLN A 14 -14.47 4.87 -1.94
C GLN A 14 -15.86 5.53 -1.81
N ARG A 15 -16.05 6.74 -2.35
CA ARG A 15 -17.36 7.41 -2.37
C ARG A 15 -18.28 6.84 -3.45
N TYR A 16 -17.69 6.37 -4.56
CA TYR A 16 -18.43 5.97 -5.75
C TYR A 16 -18.45 4.45 -5.98
N VAL A 17 -17.45 3.74 -5.49
CA VAL A 17 -17.38 2.28 -5.60
C VAL A 17 -18.19 1.64 -4.47
N LYS A 18 -19.02 0.66 -4.80
CA LYS A 18 -19.74 -0.14 -3.81
C LYS A 18 -18.76 -1.16 -3.23
N TYR A 19 -18.55 -1.13 -1.92
CA TYR A 19 -17.93 -2.22 -1.19
C TYR A 19 -19.00 -3.28 -0.95
N THR A 20 -19.23 -4.13 -1.95
CA THR A 20 -20.11 -5.30 -1.84
C THR A 20 -19.38 -6.46 -1.15
N SER A 21 -19.98 -7.65 -1.14
CA SER A 21 -19.39 -8.91 -0.66
C SER A 21 -17.97 -9.21 -1.20
N ASP A 22 -17.58 -8.57 -2.29
CA ASP A 22 -16.31 -8.80 -2.99
C ASP A 22 -15.24 -7.77 -2.60
N ALA A 23 -15.41 -7.08 -1.47
CA ALA A 23 -14.43 -6.16 -0.94
C ALA A 23 -13.13 -6.91 -0.63
N GLU A 24 -12.07 -6.57 -1.37
CA GLU A 24 -10.74 -7.16 -1.18
C GLU A 24 -10.01 -6.47 -0.01
N TYR A 25 -9.27 -7.27 0.77
CA TYR A 25 -8.44 -6.82 1.89
C TYR A 25 -7.00 -7.34 1.77
N VAL A 26 -6.08 -6.75 2.56
CA VAL A 26 -4.70 -7.22 2.72
C VAL A 26 -4.46 -7.64 4.17
N ILE A 27 -3.98 -8.87 4.38
CA ILE A 27 -3.58 -9.40 5.69
C ILE A 27 -2.05 -9.37 5.80
N PRO A 28 -1.48 -8.81 6.88
CA PRO A 28 -0.06 -8.96 7.20
C PRO A 28 0.35 -10.41 7.43
N GLU A 29 1.55 -10.79 6.96
CA GLU A 29 2.06 -12.17 7.06
C GLU A 29 1.99 -12.73 8.49
N ASN A 30 2.38 -11.95 9.50
CA ASN A 30 2.30 -12.37 10.91
C ASN A 30 0.88 -12.68 11.40
N ILE A 31 -0.15 -12.08 10.78
CA ILE A 31 -1.56 -12.38 11.08
C ILE A 31 -2.02 -13.57 10.24
N GLU A 32 -1.58 -13.67 8.98
CA GLU A 32 -1.95 -14.74 8.06
C GLU A 32 -1.46 -16.12 8.51
N THR A 33 -0.27 -16.20 9.13
CA THR A 33 0.34 -17.46 9.57
C THR A 33 -0.18 -17.99 10.90
N ASP A 34 -0.82 -17.15 11.72
CA ASP A 34 -1.37 -17.54 13.01
C ASP A 34 -2.90 -17.68 12.90
N GLU A 35 -3.41 -18.90 13.01
CA GLU A 35 -4.83 -19.19 12.84
C GLU A 35 -5.73 -18.41 13.83
N GLY A 36 -5.25 -18.15 15.05
CA GLY A 36 -5.98 -17.37 16.04
C GLY A 36 -6.11 -15.90 15.65
N ALA A 37 -4.99 -15.27 15.27
CA ALA A 37 -4.93 -13.89 14.83
C ALA A 37 -5.70 -13.68 13.52
N LYS A 38 -5.55 -14.62 12.56
CA LYS A 38 -6.30 -14.63 11.31
C LYS A 38 -7.80 -14.67 11.57
N LYS A 39 -8.26 -15.55 12.47
CA LYS A 39 -9.68 -15.60 12.84
C LYS A 39 -10.17 -14.25 13.40
N ILE A 40 -9.41 -13.63 14.32
CA ILE A 40 -9.76 -12.32 14.89
C ILE A 40 -9.88 -11.26 13.78
N PHE A 41 -8.95 -11.26 12.83
CA PHE A 41 -8.96 -10.34 11.70
C PHE A 41 -10.21 -10.53 10.83
N LEU A 42 -10.53 -11.78 10.46
CA LEU A 42 -11.69 -12.11 9.63
C LEU A 42 -13.01 -11.75 10.32
N ASP A 43 -13.13 -12.06 11.62
CA ASP A 43 -14.32 -11.71 12.41
C ASP A 43 -14.58 -10.20 12.40
N ILE A 44 -13.53 -9.38 12.55
CA ILE A 44 -13.63 -7.91 12.48
C ILE A 44 -13.95 -7.42 11.07
N TRP A 45 -13.34 -8.01 10.05
CA TRP A 45 -13.60 -7.68 8.66
C TRP A 45 -15.08 -7.89 8.31
N ASP A 46 -15.63 -9.05 8.66
CA ASP A 46 -17.03 -9.40 8.40
C ASP A 46 -17.99 -8.51 9.19
N ALA A 47 -17.66 -8.19 10.44
CA ALA A 47 -18.43 -7.25 11.25
C ALA A 47 -18.45 -5.84 10.64
N ALA A 48 -17.30 -5.36 10.14
CA ALA A 48 -17.18 -4.06 9.51
C ALA A 48 -17.97 -3.98 8.18
N LEU A 49 -17.91 -5.01 7.33
CA LEU A 49 -18.71 -5.09 6.11
C LEU A 49 -20.21 -5.17 6.41
N THR A 50 -20.60 -5.94 7.41
CA THR A 50 -21.99 -6.01 7.87
C THR A 50 -22.48 -4.65 8.36
N ALA A 51 -21.68 -3.95 9.16
CA ALA A 51 -21.99 -2.61 9.64
C ALA A 51 -22.11 -1.61 8.48
N TYR A 52 -21.18 -1.64 7.52
CA TYR A 52 -21.20 -0.79 6.33
C TYR A 52 -22.51 -0.97 5.54
N ASN A 53 -22.89 -2.22 5.25
CA ASN A 53 -24.13 -2.52 4.52
C ASN A 53 -25.38 -2.08 5.29
N LYS A 54 -25.38 -2.26 6.62
CA LYS A 54 -26.48 -1.82 7.49
C LYS A 54 -26.62 -0.30 7.54
N LEU A 55 -25.51 0.44 7.57
CA LEU A 55 -25.53 1.90 7.49
C LEU A 55 -26.16 2.37 6.18
N ILE A 56 -25.79 1.75 5.06
CA ILE A 56 -26.38 2.05 3.74
C ILE A 56 -27.88 1.72 3.72
N SER A 57 -28.29 0.56 4.23
CA SER A 57 -29.72 0.19 4.27
C SER A 57 -30.55 1.15 5.13
N ASN A 58 -29.93 1.78 6.12
CA ASN A 58 -30.55 2.80 6.97
C ASN A 58 -30.54 4.21 6.36
N GLY A 59 -30.11 4.37 5.10
CA GLY A 59 -30.12 5.64 4.37
C GLY A 59 -28.88 6.51 4.60
N VAL A 60 -27.84 6.01 5.29
CA VAL A 60 -26.57 6.73 5.43
C VAL A 60 -25.86 6.78 4.08
N SER A 61 -25.28 7.94 3.76
CA SER A 61 -24.52 8.13 2.53
C SER A 61 -23.32 7.17 2.48
N ARG A 62 -22.90 6.75 1.28
CA ARG A 62 -21.72 5.87 1.13
C ARG A 62 -20.42 6.51 1.61
N GLU A 63 -20.32 7.83 1.52
CA GLU A 63 -19.14 8.59 1.94
C GLU A 63 -18.97 8.67 3.46
N ASP A 64 -20.07 8.57 4.21
CA ASP A 64 -20.07 8.50 5.66
C ASP A 64 -20.00 7.03 6.13
N ALA A 65 -20.74 6.13 5.49
CA ALA A 65 -20.77 4.72 5.85
C ALA A 65 -19.37 4.08 5.79
N ARG A 66 -18.52 4.48 4.83
CA ARG A 66 -17.15 3.93 4.70
C ARG A 66 -16.24 4.18 5.91
N TYR A 67 -16.61 5.05 6.86
CA TYR A 67 -15.79 5.31 8.05
C TYR A 67 -15.64 4.07 8.94
N VAL A 68 -16.50 3.05 8.79
CA VAL A 68 -16.34 1.77 9.48
C VAL A 68 -15.40 0.79 8.76
N LEU A 69 -15.01 1.08 7.50
CA LEU A 69 -14.15 0.18 6.73
C LEU A 69 -12.71 0.20 7.27
N PRO A 70 -12.09 -0.96 7.54
CA PRO A 70 -10.73 -1.03 8.06
C PRO A 70 -9.68 -0.54 7.05
N ASN A 71 -8.52 -0.14 7.56
CA ASN A 71 -7.34 0.22 6.75
C ASN A 71 -6.85 -0.91 5.82
N ALA A 72 -7.19 -2.16 6.13
CA ALA A 72 -6.87 -3.31 5.31
C ALA A 72 -7.62 -3.32 3.96
N SER A 73 -8.66 -2.50 3.81
CA SER A 73 -9.43 -2.37 2.57
C SER A 73 -8.53 -1.95 1.42
N THR A 74 -8.53 -2.74 0.36
CA THR A 74 -7.71 -2.46 -0.82
C THR A 74 -8.25 -1.27 -1.60
N THR A 75 -7.36 -0.67 -2.39
CA THR A 75 -7.68 0.41 -3.30
C THR A 75 -6.80 0.29 -4.54
N LYS A 76 -7.36 0.62 -5.70
CA LYS A 76 -6.61 0.71 -6.95
C LYS A 76 -6.10 2.13 -7.13
N ILE A 77 -4.82 2.26 -7.49
CA ILE A 77 -4.19 3.56 -7.70
C ILE A 77 -3.31 3.50 -8.95
N ILE A 78 -3.48 4.48 -9.83
CA ILE A 78 -2.60 4.77 -10.95
C ILE A 78 -1.64 5.86 -10.50
N VAL A 79 -0.35 5.64 -10.72
CA VAL A 79 0.71 6.57 -10.34
C VAL A 79 1.59 6.85 -11.54
N THR A 80 1.84 8.13 -11.81
CA THR A 80 2.82 8.57 -12.81
C THR A 80 3.94 9.34 -12.12
N MET A 81 5.17 8.91 -12.36
CA MET A 81 6.40 9.51 -11.83
C MET A 81 7.42 9.60 -12.96
N ASN A 82 8.16 10.70 -13.03
CA ASN A 82 9.33 10.77 -13.92
C ASN A 82 10.48 9.92 -13.36
N ALA A 83 11.54 9.71 -14.15
CA ALA A 83 12.66 8.87 -13.75
C ALA A 83 13.36 9.35 -12.46
N ARG A 84 13.50 10.67 -12.26
CA ARG A 84 14.10 11.24 -11.06
C ARG A 84 13.27 10.90 -9.81
N GLU A 85 11.96 11.04 -9.90
CA GLU A 85 11.06 10.71 -8.79
C GLU A 85 11.03 9.19 -8.55
N LEU A 86 11.07 8.36 -9.60
CA LEU A 86 11.19 6.92 -9.43
C LEU A 86 12.46 6.52 -8.69
N LEU A 87 13.61 7.12 -9.01
CA LEU A 87 14.86 6.88 -8.28
C LEU A 87 14.72 7.24 -6.80
N HIS A 88 14.16 8.40 -6.48
CA HIS A 88 13.88 8.81 -5.10
C HIS A 88 12.88 7.89 -4.40
N PHE A 89 11.83 7.49 -5.11
CA PHE A 89 10.82 6.56 -4.62
C PHE A 89 11.44 5.22 -4.24
N PHE A 90 12.26 4.63 -5.11
CA PHE A 90 12.91 3.35 -4.86
C PHE A 90 13.89 3.47 -3.70
N GLU A 91 14.65 4.56 -3.59
CA GLU A 91 15.56 4.82 -2.47
C GLU A 91 14.86 4.73 -1.11
N LEU A 92 13.71 5.37 -0.97
CA LEU A 92 12.96 5.37 0.29
C LEU A 92 12.12 4.11 0.51
N ARG A 93 11.53 3.56 -0.56
CA ARG A 93 10.50 2.52 -0.44
C ARG A 93 11.02 1.10 -0.60
N THR A 94 12.24 0.90 -1.09
CA THR A 94 12.88 -0.42 -1.08
C THR A 94 13.70 -0.68 0.19
N CYS A 95 13.88 0.35 1.04
CA CYS A 95 14.54 0.26 2.35
C CYS A 95 13.86 -0.78 3.27
N LEU A 96 14.65 -1.50 4.07
CA LEU A 96 14.13 -2.50 5.02
C LEU A 96 13.27 -1.87 6.15
N ARG A 97 13.45 -0.59 6.44
CA ARG A 97 12.59 0.13 7.40
C ARG A 97 11.25 0.54 6.83
N ALA A 98 11.08 0.52 5.51
CA ALA A 98 9.78 0.77 4.92
C ALA A 98 8.82 -0.38 5.24
N GLN A 99 7.54 -0.03 5.47
CA GLN A 99 6.47 -1.01 5.70
C GLN A 99 6.47 -2.07 4.59
N TRP A 100 6.27 -3.33 4.95
CA TRP A 100 6.49 -4.46 4.06
C TRP A 100 5.63 -4.41 2.79
N GLU A 101 4.39 -3.89 2.87
CA GLU A 101 3.46 -3.76 1.74
C GLU A 101 4.02 -2.83 0.67
N ILE A 102 4.38 -1.59 1.06
CA ILE A 102 4.92 -0.61 0.11
C ILE A 102 6.30 -1.02 -0.40
N ARG A 103 7.07 -1.75 0.41
CA ARG A 103 8.35 -2.32 0.02
C ARG A 103 8.21 -3.41 -1.03
N GLY A 104 7.25 -4.31 -0.86
CA GLY A 104 6.91 -5.32 -1.85
C GLY A 104 6.47 -4.69 -3.18
N LEU A 105 5.60 -3.68 -3.11
CA LEU A 105 5.17 -2.92 -4.29
C LEU A 105 6.35 -2.23 -5.00
N ALA A 106 7.20 -1.52 -4.24
CA ALA A 106 8.34 -0.80 -4.78
C ALA A 106 9.36 -1.73 -5.45
N LYS A 107 9.61 -2.92 -4.86
CA LYS A 107 10.47 -3.93 -5.46
C LYS A 107 9.92 -4.43 -6.81
N LYS A 108 8.62 -4.72 -6.89
CA LYS A 108 7.98 -5.13 -8.15
C LYS A 108 8.09 -4.04 -9.21
N MET A 109 7.80 -2.79 -8.84
CA MET A 109 7.96 -1.63 -9.73
C MET A 109 9.42 -1.47 -10.21
N LEU A 110 10.40 -1.61 -9.32
CA LEU A 110 11.82 -1.50 -9.65
C LEU A 110 12.25 -2.56 -10.67
N LEU A 111 11.80 -3.80 -10.52
CA LEU A 111 12.10 -4.88 -11.48
C LEU A 111 11.56 -4.56 -12.88
N LEU A 112 10.31 -4.10 -12.97
CA LEU A 112 9.69 -3.71 -14.25
C LEU A 112 10.43 -2.55 -14.92
N VAL A 113 10.81 -1.54 -14.15
CA VAL A 113 11.49 -0.35 -14.69
C VAL A 113 12.93 -0.65 -15.10
N ARG A 114 13.63 -1.54 -14.37
CA ARG A 114 14.98 -2.02 -14.74
C ARG A 114 15.01 -2.76 -16.07
N ASP A 115 13.98 -3.54 -16.36
CA ASP A 115 13.84 -4.24 -17.63
C ASP A 115 13.69 -3.25 -18.80
N ILE A 116 12.89 -2.19 -18.61
CA ILE A 116 12.63 -1.17 -19.62
C ILE A 116 13.82 -0.22 -19.83
N CYS A 117 14.46 0.24 -18.76
CA CYS A 117 15.53 1.24 -18.83
C CYS A 117 16.70 0.89 -17.89
N PRO A 118 17.50 -0.14 -18.23
CA PRO A 118 18.56 -0.64 -17.34
C PRO A 118 19.63 0.42 -17.06
N THR A 119 19.96 1.28 -18.02
CA THR A 119 21.02 2.30 -17.85
C THR A 119 20.71 3.30 -16.72
N ILE A 120 19.45 3.69 -16.53
CA ILE A 120 19.07 4.63 -15.47
C ILE A 120 18.90 3.91 -14.12
N PHE A 121 18.38 2.68 -14.14
CA PHE A 121 17.92 1.99 -12.93
C PHE A 121 18.81 0.82 -12.49
N ALA A 122 19.96 0.60 -13.14
CA ALA A 122 20.93 -0.45 -12.80
C ALA A 122 21.22 -0.49 -11.30
N ASP A 123 21.63 0.65 -10.74
CA ASP A 123 22.00 0.76 -9.32
C ASP A 123 20.87 1.34 -8.46
N SER A 124 19.63 1.37 -8.96
CA SER A 124 18.49 1.86 -8.19
C SER A 124 18.11 0.89 -7.07
N GLY A 125 17.76 1.40 -5.90
CA GLY A 125 17.54 0.61 -4.71
C GLY A 125 17.64 1.49 -3.47
N PRO A 126 17.71 0.92 -2.27
CA PRO A 126 17.80 1.70 -1.04
C PRO A 126 19.08 2.53 -1.02
N SER A 127 19.13 3.59 -0.22
CA SER A 127 20.30 4.48 -0.13
C SER A 127 21.60 3.73 0.16
N CYS A 128 21.54 2.71 1.02
CA CYS A 128 22.67 1.84 1.35
C CYS A 128 23.22 0.98 0.20
N PHE A 129 22.51 0.91 -0.94
CA PHE A 129 22.98 0.20 -2.13
C PHE A 129 24.00 0.99 -2.94
N ARG A 130 23.99 2.33 -2.82
CA ARG A 130 24.88 3.25 -3.55
C ARG A 130 25.82 4.04 -2.66
N GLY A 131 25.78 3.81 -1.35
CA GLY A 131 26.52 4.60 -0.37
C GLY A 131 26.20 4.20 1.07
N PRO A 132 26.54 5.04 2.06
CA PRO A 132 26.21 4.77 3.45
C PRO A 132 24.70 4.83 3.69
N CYS A 133 24.23 4.09 4.70
CA CYS A 133 22.84 4.14 5.11
C CYS A 133 22.48 5.55 5.63
N LEU A 134 21.47 6.18 5.03
CA LEU A 134 21.01 7.52 5.42
C LEU A 134 20.07 7.54 6.63
N GLU A 135 19.76 6.37 7.20
CA GLU A 135 18.88 6.25 8.38
C GLU A 135 19.63 6.57 9.70
N GLY A 136 20.95 6.75 9.69
CA GLY A 136 21.72 7.12 10.89
C GLY A 136 21.67 6.03 11.96
N ASP A 137 21.29 6.40 13.20
CA ASP A 137 21.14 5.47 14.35
C ASP A 137 20.11 4.37 14.10
N MET A 138 19.25 4.58 13.11
CA MET A 138 18.19 3.68 12.70
C MET A 138 18.60 2.71 11.59
N ARG A 139 19.88 2.68 11.18
CA ARG A 139 20.39 1.77 10.14
C ARG A 139 20.15 0.30 10.50
N CYS A 140 20.07 -0.53 9.47
CA CYS A 140 20.10 -1.98 9.65
C CYS A 140 21.53 -2.39 10.02
N ASP A 141 21.66 -3.31 10.98
CA ASP A 141 22.93 -3.91 11.39
C ASP A 141 23.53 -4.81 10.30
#